data_AF-A0A2S3U9Z8-F1
#
_entry.id   AF-A0A2S3U9Z8-F1
#
_cell.length_a   1.000
_cell.length_b   1.000
_cell.length_c   1.000
_cell.angle_alpha   90.00
_cell.angle_beta   90.00
_cell.angle_gamma   90.00
#
_symmetry.space_group_name_H-M   'P 1'
#
loop_
_entity.id
_entity.type
_entity.pdbx_description
1 polymer ?
#
loop_
_entity_poly.entity_id
_entity_poly.type
_entity_poly.pdbx_seq_one_letter_code
_entity_poly.pdbx_strand_id
1 'polypeptide(L)' 'MIKLFTQAGCNSSRKARQWFRDHEIAFEEKNFTTSAPTVNELK' A
#
# COMPACT_ATOMS: atom_id res chain seq x y z
N MET A 1 -2.62 -12.19 4.90
CA MET A 1 -1.67 -11.54 3.98
C MET A 1 -1.82 -10.04 4.14
N ILE A 2 -0.72 -9.29 4.28
CA ILE A 2 -0.79 -7.84 4.52
C ILE A 2 -1.05 -7.14 3.18
N LYS A 3 -2.01 -6.20 3.17
CA LYS A 3 -2.24 -5.29 2.04
C LYS A 3 -1.75 -3.89 2.41
N LEU A 4 -0.83 -3.37 1.63
CA LEU A 4 -0.33 -2.00 1.77
C LEU A 4 -1.05 -1.10 0.77
N PHE A 5 -1.98 -0.29 1.27
CA PHE A 5 -2.68 0.71 0.46
C PHE A 5 -1.81 1.97 0.32
N THR A 6 -1.57 2.40 -0.92
CA THR A 6 -0.66 3.51 -1.24
C THR A 6 -1.31 4.55 -2.14
N GLN A 7 -0.68 5.72 -2.23
CA GLN A 7 -1.07 6.79 -3.13
C GLN A 7 0.18 7.36 -3.83
N ALA A 8 0.06 7.74 -5.10
CA ALA A 8 1.13 8.44 -5.81
C ALA A 8 1.44 9.79 -5.16
N GLY A 9 2.73 10.16 -5.09
CA GLY A 9 3.19 11.39 -4.44
C GLY A 9 3.24 11.34 -2.91
N CYS A 10 2.62 10.36 -2.26
CA CYS A 10 2.60 10.26 -0.80
C CYS A 10 3.95 9.82 -0.21
N ASN A 11 4.58 10.67 0.59
CA ASN A 11 5.87 10.39 1.24
C ASN A 11 5.78 9.26 2.27
N SER A 12 4.72 9.23 3.09
CA SER A 12 4.55 8.17 4.10
C SER A 12 4.30 6.81 3.46
N SER A 13 3.51 6.73 2.38
CA SER A 13 3.33 5.48 1.62
C SER A 13 4.65 4.94 1.07
N ARG A 14 5.54 5.80 0.56
CA ARG A 14 6.87 5.41 0.10
C ARG A 14 7.75 4.86 1.23
N LYS A 15 7.76 5.54 2.38
CA LYS A 15 8.50 5.09 3.57
C LYS A 15 7.99 3.75 4.10
N ALA A 16 6.67 3.59 4.21
CA ALA A 16 6.07 2.33 4.63
C ALA A 16 6.44 1.18 3.68
N ARG A 17 6.29 1.39 2.37
CA ARG A 17 6.66 0.40 1.35
C ARG A 17 8.13 -0.01 1.42
N GLN A 18 9.03 0.97 1.65
CA GLN A 18 10.45 0.68 1.80
C GLN A 18 10.72 -0.12 3.07
N TRP A 19 10.11 0.26 4.20
CA TRP A 19 10.27 -0.46 5.47
C TRP A 19 9.86 -1.94 5.36
N PHE A 20 8.75 -2.25 4.68
CA PHE A 20 8.33 -3.62 4.43
C PHE A 20 9.36 -4.41 3.61
N ARG A 21 9.94 -3.78 2.58
CA ARG A 21 10.99 -4.39 1.76
C ARG A 21 12.27 -4.63 2.53
N ASP A 22 12.71 -3.65 3.34
CA ASP A 22 13.94 -3.71 4.13
C ASP A 22 13.90 -4.85 5.17
N HIS A 23 12.70 -5.24 5.62
CA HIS A 23 12.48 -6.30 6.60
C HIS A 23 11.98 -7.61 5.96
N GLU A 24 12.01 -7.71 4.63
CA GLU A 24 11.59 -8.92 3.89
C GLU A 24 10.16 -9.39 4.22
N ILE A 25 9.28 -8.45 4.57
CA ILE A 25 7.89 -8.75 4.91
C ILE A 25 7.10 -8.89 3.63
N ALA A 26 6.43 -10.03 3.42
CA ALA A 26 5.55 -10.22 2.28
C ALA A 26 4.29 -9.34 2.39
N PHE A 27 4.03 -8.53 1.36
CA PHE A 27 2.82 -7.71 1.24
C PHE A 27 2.33 -7.61 -0.20
N GLU A 28 1.02 -7.38 -0.35
CA GLU A 28 0.39 -6.99 -1.61
C GLU A 28 0.20 -5.47 -1.60
N GLU A 29 0.62 -4.79 -2.67
CA GLU A 29 0.44 -3.34 -2.78
C GLU A 29 -0.79 -3.00 -3.62
N LYS A 30 -1.63 -2.08 -3.13
CA LYS A 30 -2.71 -1.48 -3.92
C LYS A 30 -2.61 0.05 -3.91
N ASN A 31 -2.39 0.64 -5.08
CA ASN A 31 -2.29 2.10 -5.24
C ASN A 31 -3.66 2.69 -5.63
N PHE A 32 -4.20 3.55 -4.77
CA PHE A 32 -5.51 4.20 -4.97
C PHE A 32 -5.54 5.28 -6.04
N THR A 33 -4.39 5.82 -6.43
CA THR A 33 -4.32 6.74 -7.57
C THR A 33 -4.61 6.03 -8.89
N THR A 34 -4.24 4.75 -9.00
CA THR A 34 -4.37 3.97 -10.25
C THR A 34 -5.53 2.99 -10.21
N SER A 35 -5.92 2.52 -9.02
CA SER A 35 -6.99 1.53 -8.85
C SER A 35 -7.87 1.92 -7.66
N ALA A 36 -9.11 2.29 -7.95
CA ALA A 36 -10.07 2.64 -6.91
C ALA A 36 -10.30 1.47 -5.95
N PRO A 37 -10.40 1.73 -4.64
CA PRO A 37 -10.81 0.71 -3.68
C PRO A 37 -12.27 0.30 -3.92
N THR A 38 -12.56 -0.95 -3.65
CA THR A 38 -13.93 -1.47 -3.59
C THR A 38 -14.59 -1.03 -2.29
N VAL A 39 -15.93 -1.04 -2.26
CA VAL A 39 -16.69 -0.73 -1.04
C VAL A 39 -16.29 -1.63 0.13
N ASN A 40 -15.98 -2.90 -0.13
CA ASN A 40 -15.55 -3.84 0.90
C ASN A 40 -14.14 -3.56 1.46
N GLU A 41 -13.28 -2.86 0.71
CA GLU A 41 -11.98 -2.42 1.21
C GLU A 41 -12.05 -1.11 2.00
N LEU A 42 -13.19 -0.41 1.93
CA LEU A 42 -13.42 0.85 2.64
C LEU A 42 -14.29 0.70 3.91
N LYS A 43 -15.00 -0.42 4.04
CA LYS A 43 -15.84 -0.75 5.20
C LYS A 43 -15.03 -1.42 6.29
#